data_AF-A0AA96XM97-F1
#
_entry.id   AF-A0AA96XM97-F1
#
_cell.length_a   1.000
_cell.length_b   1.000
_cell.length_c   1.000
_cell.angle_alpha   90.00
_cell.angle_beta   90.00
_cell.angle_gamma   90.00
#
_symmetry.space_group_name_H-M   'P 1'
#
loop_
_entity.id
_entity.type
_entity.pdbx_description
1 polymer ?
#
loop_
_entity_poly.entity_id
_entity_poly.type
_entity_poly.pdbx_seq_one_letter_code
_entity_poly.pdbx_strand_id
1 'polypeptide(L)'
;MTRSDSDLLWPVERLPDALEQLAQRQGYGRAAGEIAPPAAAVEPSRVWMFALGDRLGVELEPITPLYHELPDVLERAAPCILQVRRDGVPSYLVLLGTRRGKLRLLARDATVVSVQRKSALTLLREEQEATVAEVDQLLGGVEMSPRAREHARSQMLLQRLGRCSCAPAGSCAPGALRAGGRCSVTSRRSSPASS
;
A
#
# COMPACT_ATOMS: atom_id res chain seq x y z
N MET A 1 14.13 14.65 -11.03
CA MET A 1 12.80 15.27 -10.88
C MET A 1 12.00 14.39 -9.92
N THR A 2 11.86 14.84 -8.69
CA THR A 2 11.01 14.20 -7.66
C THR A 2 9.56 14.52 -8.00
N ARG A 3 8.74 13.52 -8.30
CA ARG A 3 7.28 13.70 -8.31
C ARG A 3 6.80 14.06 -6.92
N SER A 4 5.75 14.86 -6.85
CA SER A 4 5.11 15.20 -5.58
C SER A 4 4.39 13.98 -5.02
N ASP A 5 4.28 13.88 -3.69
CA ASP A 5 3.65 12.73 -3.03
C ASP A 5 2.19 12.55 -3.47
N SER A 6 1.49 13.65 -3.77
CA SER A 6 0.12 13.65 -4.30
C SER A 6 -0.02 12.97 -5.67
N ASP A 7 1.06 12.85 -6.45
CA ASP A 7 1.04 12.13 -7.73
C ASP A 7 1.18 10.62 -7.55
N LEU A 8 1.78 10.19 -6.42
CA LEU A 8 2.00 8.79 -6.08
C LEU A 8 0.80 8.17 -5.36
N LEU A 9 0.03 9.01 -4.67
CA LEU A 9 -1.09 8.58 -3.85
C LEU A 9 -2.40 8.54 -4.64
N TRP A 10 -3.09 7.43 -4.53
CA TRP A 10 -4.41 7.21 -5.09
C TRP A 10 -5.47 7.59 -4.05
N PRO A 11 -6.38 8.53 -4.35
CA PRO A 11 -7.50 8.81 -3.46
C PRO A 11 -8.53 7.66 -3.53
N VAL A 12 -9.40 7.56 -2.53
CA VAL A 12 -10.39 6.47 -2.40
C VAL A 12 -11.25 6.30 -3.66
N GLU A 13 -11.66 7.41 -4.28
CA GLU A 13 -12.54 7.41 -5.47
C GLU A 13 -11.87 6.86 -6.72
N ARG A 14 -10.53 6.78 -6.69
CA ARG A 14 -9.72 6.24 -7.79
C ARG A 14 -9.15 4.87 -7.44
N LEU A 15 -9.48 4.33 -6.27
CA LEU A 15 -9.05 2.98 -5.87
C LEU A 15 -9.56 1.87 -6.82
N PRO A 16 -10.79 1.92 -7.38
CA PRO A 16 -11.20 0.98 -8.43
C PRO A 16 -10.24 0.95 -9.61
N ASP A 17 -9.88 2.11 -10.15
CA ASP A 17 -8.93 2.24 -11.26
C ASP A 17 -7.53 1.74 -10.88
N ALA A 18 -7.08 2.05 -9.66
CA ALA A 18 -5.79 1.61 -9.15
C ALA A 18 -5.69 0.07 -9.14
N LEU A 19 -6.74 -0.59 -8.64
CA LEU A 19 -6.87 -2.05 -8.60
C LEU A 19 -7.04 -2.65 -9.99
N GLU A 20 -7.82 -2.02 -10.86
CA GLU A 20 -7.97 -2.46 -12.26
C GLU A 20 -6.62 -2.41 -12.99
N GLN A 21 -5.89 -1.30 -12.89
CA GLN A 21 -4.56 -1.16 -13.49
C GLN A 21 -3.57 -2.16 -12.90
N LEU A 22 -3.64 -2.46 -11.59
CA LEU A 22 -2.85 -3.50 -10.97
C LEU A 22 -3.19 -4.87 -11.55
N ALA A 23 -4.48 -5.21 -11.66
CA ALA A 23 -4.99 -6.47 -12.18
C ALA A 23 -4.60 -6.67 -13.65
N GLN A 24 -4.84 -5.67 -14.51
CA GLN A 24 -4.45 -5.68 -15.93
C GLN A 24 -2.95 -5.96 -16.12
N ARG A 25 -2.11 -5.36 -15.29
CA ARG A 25 -0.65 -5.57 -15.35
C ARG A 25 -0.21 -6.95 -14.90
N GLN A 26 -1.02 -7.64 -14.11
CA GLN A 26 -0.79 -9.05 -13.73
C GLN A 26 -1.45 -10.03 -14.73
N GLY A 27 -2.04 -9.53 -15.81
CA GLY A 27 -2.69 -10.36 -16.84
C GLY A 27 -4.16 -10.68 -16.56
N TYR A 28 -4.78 -10.05 -15.54
CA TYR A 28 -6.22 -10.17 -15.30
C TYR A 28 -6.95 -9.16 -16.18
N GLY A 29 -7.87 -9.63 -17.03
CA GLY A 29 -8.42 -8.85 -18.14
C GLY A 29 -9.85 -8.36 -17.97
N ARG A 30 -10.38 -8.30 -16.74
CA ARG A 30 -11.76 -7.86 -16.50
C ARG A 30 -11.78 -6.41 -16.07
N ALA A 31 -12.49 -5.57 -16.82
CA ALA A 31 -12.76 -4.20 -16.40
C ALA A 31 -13.52 -4.22 -15.07
N ALA A 32 -13.20 -3.28 -14.18
CA ALA A 32 -14.03 -3.05 -13.01
C ALA A 32 -15.41 -2.58 -13.52
N GLY A 33 -16.39 -3.49 -13.57
CA GLY A 33 -17.77 -3.07 -13.80
C GLY A 33 -18.21 -2.10 -12.69
N GLU A 34 -19.26 -1.30 -12.92
CA GLU A 34 -19.69 -0.22 -12.01
C GLU A 34 -19.84 -0.67 -10.54
N ILE A 35 -18.82 -0.40 -9.73
CA ILE A 35 -18.88 -0.40 -8.27
C ILE A 35 -18.66 1.04 -7.86
N ALA A 36 -19.67 1.64 -7.25
CA ALA A 36 -19.53 2.99 -6.70
C ALA A 36 -18.42 2.98 -5.63
N PRO A 37 -17.40 3.85 -5.75
CA PRO A 37 -16.41 3.97 -4.71
C PRO A 37 -17.04 4.60 -3.45
N PRO A 38 -16.47 4.35 -2.26
CA PRO A 38 -16.80 5.12 -1.07
C PRO A 38 -16.47 6.60 -1.27
N ALA A 39 -17.06 7.46 -0.42
CA ALA A 39 -16.72 8.88 -0.39
C ALA A 39 -15.25 9.11 0.04
N ALA A 40 -14.66 10.23 -0.39
CA ALA A 40 -13.26 10.62 -0.20
C ALA A 40 -12.66 10.30 1.18
N ALA A 41 -13.37 10.68 2.24
CA ALA A 41 -12.92 10.59 3.61
C ALA A 41 -13.26 9.24 4.26
N VAL A 42 -14.00 8.38 3.56
CA VAL A 42 -14.50 7.11 4.08
C VAL A 42 -13.57 6.00 3.64
N GLU A 43 -12.99 5.33 4.62
CA GLU A 43 -12.20 4.13 4.39
C GLU A 43 -13.09 3.03 3.77
N PRO A 44 -12.68 2.42 2.65
CA PRO A 44 -13.42 1.33 2.03
C PRO A 44 -13.55 0.16 3.00
N SER A 45 -14.76 -0.39 3.12
CA SER A 45 -14.96 -1.59 3.94
C SER A 45 -14.27 -2.80 3.31
N ARG A 46 -13.89 -3.77 4.15
CA ARG A 46 -13.33 -5.05 3.70
C ARG A 46 -14.25 -5.77 2.70
N VAL A 47 -15.57 -5.72 2.94
CA VAL A 47 -16.59 -6.30 2.05
C VAL A 47 -16.57 -5.63 0.68
N TRP A 48 -16.48 -4.30 0.64
CA TRP A 48 -16.39 -3.56 -0.62
C TRP A 48 -15.10 -3.90 -1.37
N MET A 49 -13.96 -3.98 -0.67
CA MET A 49 -12.69 -4.34 -1.31
C MET A 49 -12.75 -5.73 -1.92
N PHE A 50 -13.27 -6.73 -1.20
CA PHE A 50 -13.41 -8.09 -1.70
C PHE A 50 -14.37 -8.18 -2.89
N ALA A 51 -15.51 -7.49 -2.85
CA ALA A 51 -16.42 -7.43 -3.99
C ALA A 51 -15.75 -6.83 -5.24
N LEU A 52 -14.89 -5.83 -5.06
CA LEU A 52 -14.09 -5.26 -6.15
C LEU A 52 -13.04 -6.24 -6.68
N GLY A 53 -12.33 -6.95 -5.80
CA GLY A 53 -11.40 -8.02 -6.17
C GLY A 53 -12.07 -9.12 -7.00
N ASP A 54 -13.21 -9.62 -6.53
CA ASP A 54 -14.00 -10.64 -7.22
C ASP A 54 -14.42 -10.20 -8.63
N ARG A 55 -14.84 -8.93 -8.80
CA ARG A 55 -15.19 -8.39 -10.12
C ARG A 55 -14.00 -8.29 -11.06
N LEU A 56 -12.81 -7.98 -10.53
CA LEU A 56 -11.57 -7.92 -11.30
C LEU A 56 -10.96 -9.31 -11.56
N GLY A 57 -11.50 -10.35 -10.91
CA GLY A 57 -10.95 -11.71 -10.98
C GLY A 57 -9.63 -11.86 -10.23
N VAL A 58 -9.43 -11.06 -9.17
CA VAL A 58 -8.24 -11.10 -8.32
C VAL A 58 -8.61 -11.43 -6.88
N GLU A 59 -7.82 -12.28 -6.23
CA GLU A 59 -7.97 -12.56 -4.80
C GLU A 59 -7.21 -11.51 -4.01
N LEU A 60 -7.89 -10.84 -3.08
CA LEU A 60 -7.30 -9.83 -2.21
C LEU A 60 -7.05 -10.41 -0.83
N GLU A 61 -5.78 -10.46 -0.43
CA GLU A 61 -5.36 -10.93 0.89
C GLU A 61 -5.07 -9.73 1.79
N PRO A 62 -5.86 -9.49 2.85
CA PRO A 62 -5.62 -8.44 3.82
C PRO A 62 -4.41 -8.75 4.69
N ILE A 63 -3.50 -7.79 4.79
CA ILE A 63 -2.40 -7.83 5.76
C ILE A 63 -2.42 -6.55 6.59
N THR A 64 -2.06 -6.69 7.87
CA THR A 64 -1.99 -5.57 8.81
C THR A 64 -0.57 -5.53 9.36
N PRO A 65 0.39 -4.95 8.62
CA PRO A 65 1.77 -5.00 9.01
C PRO A 65 2.02 -4.11 10.22
N LEU A 66 2.94 -4.55 11.06
CA LEU A 66 3.47 -3.76 12.15
C LEU A 66 4.43 -2.69 11.62
N TYR A 67 4.59 -1.61 12.38
CA TYR A 67 5.48 -0.50 12.00
C TYR A 67 6.90 -0.96 11.63
N HIS A 68 7.43 -1.94 12.36
CA HIS A 68 8.76 -2.49 12.11
C HIS A 68 8.83 -3.45 10.91
N GLU A 69 7.70 -3.99 10.47
CA GLU A 69 7.59 -4.93 9.34
C GLU A 69 7.42 -4.22 7.99
N LEU A 70 7.01 -2.94 7.99
CA LEU A 70 6.85 -2.14 6.78
C LEU A 70 8.02 -2.23 5.79
N PRO A 71 9.30 -2.20 6.23
CA PRO A 71 10.40 -2.38 5.32
C PRO A 71 10.30 -3.72 4.57
N ASP A 72 10.02 -4.82 5.25
CA ASP A 72 9.98 -6.17 4.65
C ASP A 72 8.76 -6.33 3.74
N VAL A 73 7.63 -5.72 4.11
CA VAL A 73 6.43 -5.65 3.26
C VAL A 73 6.74 -4.98 1.93
N LEU A 74 7.45 -3.84 1.95
CA LEU A 74 7.84 -3.14 0.72
C LEU A 74 8.75 -3.97 -0.19
N GLU A 75 9.49 -4.93 0.36
CA GLU A 75 10.38 -5.79 -0.42
C GLU A 75 9.68 -7.03 -0.96
N ARG A 76 8.72 -7.60 -0.21
CA ARG A 76 8.23 -8.96 -0.43
C ARG A 76 6.75 -9.06 -0.78
N ALA A 77 5.94 -8.05 -0.45
CA ALA A 77 4.48 -8.14 -0.55
C ALA A 77 3.94 -7.78 -1.95
N ALA A 78 4.78 -7.32 -2.87
CA ALA A 78 4.34 -6.91 -4.20
C ALA A 78 3.81 -8.11 -5.04
N PRO A 79 2.78 -7.91 -5.89
CA PRO A 79 1.98 -6.69 -6.03
C PRO A 79 1.05 -6.46 -4.83
N CYS A 80 1.03 -5.23 -4.30
CA CYS A 80 0.16 -4.87 -3.19
C CYS A 80 -0.30 -3.41 -3.22
N ILE A 81 -1.34 -3.12 -2.46
CA ILE A 81 -1.83 -1.77 -2.18
C ILE A 81 -1.65 -1.50 -0.70
N LEU A 82 -1.03 -0.37 -0.36
CA LEU A 82 -0.73 0.05 1.00
C LEU A 82 -1.53 1.31 1.30
N GLN A 83 -2.23 1.32 2.43
CA GLN A 83 -2.94 2.52 2.86
C GLN A 83 -1.95 3.52 3.48
N VAL A 84 -2.15 4.79 3.17
CA VAL A 84 -1.50 5.96 3.75
C VAL A 84 -2.61 6.90 4.20
N ARG A 85 -2.41 7.66 5.27
CA ARG A 85 -3.34 8.74 5.65
C ARG A 85 -2.63 10.08 5.57
N ARG A 86 -3.37 11.06 5.05
CA ARG A 86 -2.93 12.45 4.90
C ARG A 86 -3.99 13.33 5.54
N ASP A 87 -3.63 14.00 6.63
CA ASP A 87 -4.55 14.85 7.38
C ASP A 87 -5.87 14.12 7.75
N GLY A 88 -5.75 12.84 8.14
CA GLY A 88 -6.88 11.98 8.46
C GLY A 88 -7.65 11.42 7.26
N VAL A 89 -7.30 11.79 6.02
CA VAL A 89 -7.93 11.28 4.79
C VAL A 89 -7.17 10.06 4.27
N PRO A 90 -7.84 8.93 4.01
CA PRO A 90 -7.20 7.74 3.46
C PRO A 90 -6.78 7.94 1.99
N SER A 91 -5.61 7.44 1.66
CA SER A 91 -5.03 7.38 0.32
C SER A 91 -4.23 6.10 0.17
N TYR A 92 -3.84 5.75 -1.05
CA TYR A 92 -3.25 4.44 -1.33
C TYR A 92 -1.99 4.53 -2.18
N LEU A 93 -0.96 3.77 -1.80
CA LEU A 93 0.21 3.50 -2.62
C LEU A 93 0.04 2.15 -3.29
N VAL A 94 0.22 2.10 -4.61
CA VAL A 94 0.17 0.85 -5.37
C VAL A 94 1.59 0.39 -5.68
N LEU A 95 2.02 -0.68 -5.04
CA LEU A 95 3.34 -1.28 -5.20
C LEU A 95 3.29 -2.41 -6.23
N LEU A 96 4.07 -2.28 -7.30
CA LEU A 96 4.21 -3.29 -8.35
C LEU A 96 5.36 -4.26 -8.10
N GLY A 97 6.35 -3.86 -7.30
CA GLY A 97 7.53 -4.67 -7.02
C GLY A 97 8.79 -3.84 -6.81
N THR A 98 9.93 -4.51 -6.86
CA THR A 98 11.25 -3.89 -6.78
C THR A 98 12.05 -4.14 -8.05
N ARG A 99 12.92 -3.20 -8.43
CA ARG A 99 13.90 -3.37 -9.51
C ARG A 99 15.17 -2.60 -9.19
N ARG A 100 16.33 -3.27 -9.20
CA ARG A 100 17.64 -2.67 -8.88
C ARG A 100 17.62 -1.90 -7.54
N GLY A 101 16.99 -2.49 -6.52
CA GLY A 101 16.88 -1.89 -5.17
C GLY A 101 15.91 -0.71 -5.05
N LYS A 102 15.14 -0.37 -6.10
CA LYS A 102 14.12 0.69 -6.06
C LYS A 102 12.72 0.09 -6.13
N LEU A 103 11.77 0.72 -5.44
CA LEU A 103 10.36 0.34 -5.50
C LEU A 103 9.77 0.84 -6.82
N ARG A 104 8.93 0.02 -7.44
CA ARG A 104 8.13 0.38 -8.61
C ARG A 104 6.71 0.63 -8.15
N LEU A 105 6.28 1.88 -8.22
CA LEU A 105 4.91 2.27 -7.88
C LEU A 105 4.12 2.55 -9.14
N LEU A 106 2.81 2.33 -9.06
CA LEU A 106 1.86 2.86 -10.02
C LEU A 106 1.37 4.21 -9.50
N ALA A 107 1.67 5.28 -10.23
CA ALA A 107 1.20 6.62 -9.91
C ALA A 107 -0.24 6.84 -10.39
N ARG A 108 -0.88 7.92 -9.92
CA ARG A 108 -2.31 8.23 -10.19
C ARG A 108 -2.66 8.33 -11.68
N ASP A 109 -1.70 8.73 -12.50
CA ASP A 109 -1.81 8.79 -13.97
C ASP A 109 -1.56 7.42 -14.66
N ALA A 110 -1.59 6.33 -13.90
CA ALA A 110 -1.27 4.95 -14.31
C ALA A 110 0.15 4.74 -14.86
N THR A 111 1.04 5.72 -14.71
CA THR A 111 2.45 5.57 -15.09
C THR A 111 3.23 4.84 -13.99
N VAL A 112 4.28 4.11 -14.41
CA VAL A 112 5.14 3.39 -13.47
C VAL A 112 6.33 4.26 -13.10
N VAL A 113 6.50 4.50 -11.80
CA VAL A 113 7.58 5.34 -11.27
C VAL A 113 8.49 4.54 -10.36
N SER A 114 9.78 4.89 -10.36
CA SER A 114 10.78 4.28 -9.48
C SER A 114 11.08 5.20 -8.32
N VAL A 115 10.81 4.76 -7.10
CA VAL A 115 11.05 5.54 -5.88
C VAL A 115 12.04 4.85 -4.95
N GLN A 116 12.71 5.62 -4.12
CA GLN A 116 13.58 5.07 -3.08
C GLN A 116 12.73 4.46 -1.96
N ARG A 117 13.20 3.35 -1.39
CA ARG A 117 12.53 2.71 -0.24
C ARG A 117 12.39 3.66 0.95
N LYS A 118 13.43 4.47 1.22
CA LYS A 118 13.40 5.48 2.29
C LYS A 118 12.23 6.46 2.11
N SER A 119 12.03 6.98 0.89
CA SER A 119 10.91 7.89 0.60
C SER A 119 9.56 7.23 0.85
N ALA A 120 9.33 6.01 0.35
CA ALA A 120 8.07 5.31 0.58
C ALA A 120 7.82 5.00 2.07
N LEU A 121 8.87 4.63 2.82
CA LEU A 121 8.77 4.41 4.27
C LEU A 121 8.41 5.68 5.02
N THR A 122 9.03 6.82 4.67
CA THR A 122 8.66 8.11 5.25
C THR A 122 7.18 8.39 5.02
N LEU A 123 6.67 8.19 3.80
CA LEU A 123 5.25 8.40 3.50
C LEU A 123 4.32 7.49 4.32
N LEU A 124 4.67 6.20 4.46
CA LEU A 124 3.84 5.22 5.18
C LEU A 124 3.82 5.42 6.70
N ARG A 125 4.83 6.08 7.25
CA ARG A 125 5.04 6.20 8.71
C ARG A 125 4.67 7.56 9.27
N GLU A 126 4.46 8.55 8.40
CA GLU A 126 4.35 9.95 8.79
C GLU A 126 3.26 10.21 9.83
N GLU A 127 2.06 9.68 9.62
CA GLU A 127 0.94 9.87 10.56
C GLU A 127 1.20 9.16 11.90
N GLN A 128 1.69 7.92 11.88
CA GLN A 128 2.01 7.19 13.11
C GLN A 128 3.13 7.89 13.90
N GLU A 129 4.15 8.41 13.21
CA GLU A 129 5.22 9.18 13.87
C GLU A 129 4.69 10.50 14.46
N ALA A 130 3.72 11.16 13.81
CA ALA A 130 3.08 12.36 14.34
C ALA A 130 2.36 12.12 15.67
N THR A 131 1.84 10.91 15.91
CA THR A 131 1.22 10.54 17.20
C THR A 131 2.22 10.45 18.35
N VAL A 132 3.53 10.42 18.05
CA VAL A 132 4.61 10.29 19.05
C VAL A 132 5.58 11.47 18.96
N ALA A 133 5.04 12.67 18.73
CA ALA A 133 5.81 13.91 18.64
C ALA A 133 6.66 14.20 19.91
N GLU A 134 6.30 13.64 21.05
CA GLU A 134 7.08 13.76 22.29
C GLU A 134 8.50 13.17 22.20
N VAL A 135 8.75 12.21 21.28
CA VAL A 135 10.11 11.66 21.08
C VAL A 135 11.08 12.74 20.64
N ASP A 136 10.65 13.63 19.74
CA ASP A 136 11.49 14.73 19.25
C ASP A 136 11.73 15.78 20.36
N GLN A 137 10.75 16.00 21.24
CA GLN A 137 10.91 16.87 22.42
C GLN A 137 11.94 16.30 23.41
N LEU A 138 11.87 14.99 23.68
CA LEU A 138 12.82 14.31 24.59
C LEU A 138 14.27 14.39 24.06
N LEU A 139 14.46 14.29 22.74
CA LEU A 139 15.78 14.38 22.12
C LEU A 139 16.31 15.82 21.97
N GLY A 140 15.43 16.81 22.06
CA GLY A 140 15.80 18.23 22.00
C GLY A 140 16.63 18.70 23.19
N GLY A 141 16.46 18.08 24.36
CA GLY A 141 17.19 18.41 25.58
C GLY A 141 18.59 17.79 25.70
N VAL A 142 19.03 16.98 24.73
CA VAL A 142 20.30 16.25 24.78
C VAL A 142 21.26 16.75 23.69
N GLU A 143 22.48 17.09 24.08
CA GLU A 143 23.56 17.39 23.13
C GLU A 143 24.03 16.10 22.45
N MET A 144 23.69 15.98 21.17
CA MET A 144 24.02 14.82 20.35
C MET A 144 24.40 15.29 18.94
N SER A 145 25.26 14.54 18.27
CA SER A 145 25.48 14.76 16.84
C SER A 145 24.18 14.49 16.04
N PRO A 146 23.97 15.12 14.86
CA PRO A 146 22.77 14.90 14.05
C PRO A 146 22.52 13.43 13.70
N ARG A 147 23.60 12.67 13.41
CA ARG A 147 23.51 11.24 13.14
C ARG A 147 23.11 10.43 14.36
N ALA A 148 23.67 10.74 15.53
CA ALA A 148 23.32 10.08 16.79
C ALA A 148 21.85 10.36 17.16
N ARG A 149 21.38 11.58 16.90
CA ARG A 149 19.97 11.97 17.10
C ARG A 149 19.02 11.22 16.16
N GLU A 150 19.30 11.16 14.85
CA GLU A 150 18.49 10.39 13.88
C GLU A 150 18.43 8.90 14.28
N HIS A 151 19.56 8.35 14.73
CA HIS A 151 19.63 6.97 15.20
C HIS A 151 18.81 6.75 16.48
N ALA A 152 18.99 7.61 17.50
CA ALA A 152 18.24 7.54 18.76
C ALA A 152 16.72 7.68 18.51
N ARG A 153 16.32 8.65 17.68
CA ARG A 153 14.92 8.82 17.25
C ARG A 153 14.37 7.55 16.62
N SER A 154 15.09 6.97 15.67
CA SER A 154 14.68 5.73 14.99
C SER A 154 14.50 4.57 15.97
N GLN A 155 15.39 4.42 16.96
CA GLN A 155 15.29 3.38 17.99
C GLN A 155 14.11 3.63 18.93
N MET A 156 13.88 4.86 19.38
CA MET A 156 12.75 5.21 20.25
C MET A 156 11.41 4.99 19.54
N LEU A 157 11.31 5.35 18.26
CA LEU A 157 10.13 5.08 17.44
C LEU A 157 9.90 3.58 17.26
N LEU A 158 10.95 2.80 16.99
CA LEU A 158 10.84 1.33 16.91
C LEU A 158 10.41 0.70 18.23
N GLN A 159 10.89 1.20 19.37
CA GLN A 159 10.47 0.69 20.69
C GLN A 159 9.00 0.99 20.97
N ARG A 160 8.51 2.18 20.59
CA ARG A 160 7.15 2.64 20.91
C ARG A 160 6.11 2.17 19.90
N LEU A 161 6.39 2.34 18.62
CA LEU A 161 5.48 2.02 17.52
C LEU A 161 5.72 0.63 16.94
N GLY A 162 6.82 -0.04 17.27
CA GLY A 162 7.20 -1.30 16.63
C GLY A 162 6.07 -2.32 16.62
N ARG A 163 5.31 -2.44 17.72
CA ARG A 163 4.17 -3.38 17.82
C ARG A 163 2.83 -2.77 17.45
N CYS A 164 2.79 -1.49 17.09
CA CYS A 164 1.59 -0.87 16.56
C CYS A 164 1.41 -1.30 15.11
N SER A 165 0.18 -1.70 14.78
CA SER A 165 -0.23 -1.88 13.40
C SER A 165 -0.17 -0.54 12.67
N CYS A 166 0.24 -0.55 11.42
CA CYS A 166 0.10 0.61 10.53
C CYS A 166 -1.33 0.80 10.02
N ALA A 167 -2.25 -0.14 10.32
CA ALA A 167 -3.67 0.10 10.16
C ALA A 167 -4.16 1.13 11.20
N PRO A 168 -5.11 2.01 10.82
CA PRO A 168 -5.65 3.02 11.73
C PRO A 168 -6.31 2.35 12.95
N ALA A 169 -6.11 2.91 14.14
CA ALA A 169 -6.77 2.45 15.34
C ALA A 169 -8.30 2.53 15.16
N GLY A 170 -9.00 1.40 15.29
CA GLY A 170 -10.45 1.29 15.06
C GLY A 170 -10.88 0.97 13.63
N SER A 171 -9.94 0.81 12.69
CA SER A 171 -10.26 0.39 11.32
C SER A 171 -10.54 -1.12 11.24
N CYS A 172 -11.67 -1.47 10.62
CA CYS A 172 -12.01 -2.84 10.23
C CYS A 172 -11.42 -3.22 8.86
N ALA A 173 -10.73 -2.28 8.20
CA ALA A 173 -10.14 -2.46 6.89
C ALA A 173 -8.64 -2.77 6.99
N PRO A 174 -8.11 -3.52 6.02
CA PRO A 174 -6.72 -3.92 6.04
C PRO A 174 -5.79 -2.76 5.71
N GLY A 175 -4.70 -2.63 6.48
CA GLY A 175 -3.66 -1.62 6.23
C GLY A 175 -2.89 -1.86 4.92
N ALA A 176 -2.95 -3.08 4.38
CA ALA A 176 -2.53 -3.37 3.02
C ALA A 176 -3.27 -4.58 2.44
N LEU A 177 -3.33 -4.65 1.11
CA LEU A 177 -3.89 -5.77 0.35
C LEU A 177 -2.83 -6.33 -0.58
N ARG A 178 -2.63 -7.64 -0.53
CA ARG A 178 -1.83 -8.36 -1.52
C ARG A 178 -2.75 -8.95 -2.57
N ALA A 179 -2.43 -8.73 -3.84
CA ALA A 179 -3.16 -9.38 -4.94
C ALA A 179 -2.52 -10.75 -5.21
N GLY A 180 -3.27 -11.81 -4.91
CA GLY A 180 -2.91 -13.18 -5.23
C GLY A 180 -3.74 -13.71 -6.41
N GLY A 181 -3.22 -14.72 -7.09
CA GLY A 181 -4.06 -15.54 -7.95
C GLY A 181 -3.50 -16.95 -8.10
N ARG A 182 -4.39 -17.93 -8.04
CA ARG A 182 -4.15 -19.24 -8.63
C ARG A 182 -4.51 -19.14 -10.11
N CYS A 183 -3.49 -19.21 -10.96
CA CYS A 183 -3.68 -19.32 -12.39
C CYS A 183 -4.18 -20.74 -12.71
N SER A 184 -5.48 -21.01 -12.53
CA SER A 184 -6.10 -22.23 -13.03
C SER A 184 -6.36 -22.05 -14.53
N VAL A 185 -5.32 -22.30 -15.34
CA VAL A 185 -5.46 -22.58 -16.78
C VAL A 185 -6.20 -23.90 -16.91
N THR A 186 -7.53 -23.89 -16.86
CA THR A 186 -8.33 -24.99 -17.38
C THR A 186 -8.32 -24.91 -18.90
N SER A 187 -7.36 -25.65 -19.46
CA SER A 187 -7.29 -26.09 -20.85
C SER A 187 -8.68 -26.40 -21.42
N ARG A 188 -9.11 -25.62 -22.42
CA ARG A 188 -10.15 -26.03 -23.37
C ARG A 188 -9.59 -27.19 -24.18
N ARG A 189 -10.01 -28.43 -23.88
CA ARG A 189 -9.96 -29.51 -24.87
C ARG A 189 -11.15 -29.34 -25.81
N SER A 190 -10.85 -28.86 -27.01
CA SER A 190 -11.70 -28.98 -28.18
C SER A 190 -11.86 -30.47 -28.52
N SER A 191 -13.08 -30.98 -28.48
CA SER A 191 -13.42 -32.27 -29.10
C SER A 191 -13.53 -32.06 -30.62
N PRO A 192 -12.84 -32.84 -31.46
CA PRO A 192 -13.21 -32.96 -32.86
C PRO A 192 -14.40 -33.93 -32.98
N ALA A 193 -15.46 -33.47 -33.65
CA ALA A 193 -16.55 -34.32 -34.12
C ALA A 193 -15.98 -35.36 -35.09
N SER A 194 -16.28 -36.63 -34.84
CA SER A 194 -15.99 -37.73 -35.76
C SER A 194 -17.02 -37.74 -36.90
N SER A 195 -16.54 -38.01 -38.11
CA SER A 195 -17.35 -38.32 -39.30
C SER A 195 -17.99 -39.70 -39.21
#